data_AF-A0A172QXM7-F1
#
_entry.id   AF-A0A172QXM7-F1
#
_cell.length_a   1.000
_cell.length_b   1.000
_cell.length_c   1.000
_cell.angle_alpha   90.00
_cell.angle_beta   90.00
_cell.angle_gamma   90.00
#
_symmetry.space_group_name_H-M   'P 1'
#
loop_
_entity.id
_entity.type
_entity.pdbx_description
1 polymer ?
#
loop_
_entity_poly.entity_id
_entity_poly.type
_entity_poly.pdbx_seq_one_letter_code
_entity_poly.pdbx_strand_id
1 'polypeptide(L)'
;MPDTKPSLTTIVFMQVKALFPVPGIGGTVSGNMESHNTTTPSRKQPHMFQRQNHNTSFVAYSAQPSKKPQTVVVDGKELATRIHPDVFINEYTSVKIKSVTDNGETANIVFDASTVVTSSDKKMKYDFGANIQSNTDLHKLATEAYNQGTPVYVALETRRRYKTKNGEIVPLTTPIHKLRGCKDGPQSAANSSTTGENCSKIIAAMGWAEQPNHTLFSTETQSDPNIWPLVRGNQDGDLAPEGFTIPFLPNGAALPDGTPLPNGTRAGGIIATPRTQTTGDNTELLKELAQLKKMVAHLQTSSSSAGGAKPWCERLGNGQINPGSYEITQIRHTRETATHIITTALATTDTTLPGEQLRSLESSLTRVLLWLADGVQAHVAGSVDRMGKSYTEAGAWVKHVIRCEDPYLASMIGDDDEAKTQANAWAKRVRTAASERYAEAVELAAEHAEQTTGIKSHTPADTNQNVTMFSDDVEARKLWDELIVTIGMEKHVSNLNPALTTQFGSHLSTQIPADHMRAALSEWLANPQQFLAWAENEWAKSHA
;
A
#
# COMPACT_ATOMS: atom_id res chain seq x y z
N MET A 1 45.89 -53.67 42.15
CA MET A 1 46.23 -53.91 40.72
C MET A 1 44.96 -53.83 39.91
N PRO A 2 44.98 -53.27 38.70
CA PRO A 2 45.87 -52.24 38.13
C PRO A 2 45.01 -51.08 37.56
N ASP A 3 45.45 -49.99 36.94
CA ASP A 3 46.73 -49.34 36.71
C ASP A 3 46.45 -47.95 36.07
N THR A 4 47.34 -46.99 36.31
CA THR A 4 47.82 -45.92 35.38
C THR A 4 46.80 -44.90 34.83
N LYS A 5 47.08 -43.62 34.54
CA LYS A 5 48.23 -42.68 34.54
C LYS A 5 47.64 -41.27 34.22
N PRO A 6 48.40 -40.16 34.20
CA PRO A 6 47.97 -38.89 34.81
C PRO A 6 47.99 -37.67 33.85
N SER A 7 47.91 -36.48 34.46
CA SER A 7 48.84 -35.35 34.23
C SER A 7 48.50 -34.38 33.07
N LEU A 8 48.08 -33.14 33.38
CA LEU A 8 48.89 -31.93 33.72
C LEU A 8 49.21 -31.15 32.43
N THR A 9 48.95 -29.84 32.30
CA THR A 9 49.69 -28.68 32.87
C THR A 9 49.54 -27.56 31.81
N THR A 10 49.55 -26.24 32.02
CA THR A 10 49.61 -25.27 33.14
C THR A 10 49.68 -23.89 32.43
N ILE A 11 48.86 -22.89 32.81
CA ILE A 11 49.18 -21.59 33.46
C ILE A 11 50.27 -20.76 32.72
N VAL A 12 50.13 -19.45 32.44
CA VAL A 12 50.44 -18.34 33.38
C VAL A 12 50.05 -16.96 32.81
N PHE A 13 49.60 -16.10 33.75
CA PHE A 13 49.35 -14.65 33.76
C PHE A 13 50.53 -13.73 33.33
N MET A 14 50.25 -12.48 32.89
CA MET A 14 50.67 -11.25 33.61
C MET A 14 50.34 -9.93 32.88
N GLN A 15 49.89 -8.94 33.66
CA GLN A 15 49.89 -7.49 33.38
C GLN A 15 51.30 -6.89 33.61
N VAL A 16 51.68 -5.79 32.91
CA VAL A 16 52.45 -4.65 33.47
C VAL A 16 52.16 -3.33 32.69
N LYS A 17 52.19 -2.22 33.44
CA LYS A 17 51.98 -0.77 33.16
C LYS A 17 53.15 -0.01 32.47
N ALA A 18 52.76 1.08 31.78
CA ALA A 18 53.29 2.46 31.74
C ALA A 18 54.70 2.83 31.17
N LEU A 19 54.76 3.88 30.31
CA LEU A 19 55.47 5.18 30.49
C LEU A 19 55.49 6.06 29.21
N PHE A 20 55.32 7.38 29.38
CA PHE A 20 55.49 8.48 28.39
C PHE A 20 56.98 8.90 28.23
N PRO A 21 57.37 9.71 27.20
CA PRO A 21 57.42 11.19 27.34
C PRO A 21 57.10 12.04 26.06
N VAL A 22 56.91 13.35 26.30
CA VAL A 22 56.65 14.54 25.43
C VAL A 22 57.95 15.40 25.41
N PRO A 23 58.37 16.27 24.42
CA PRO A 23 57.84 17.66 24.25
C PRO A 23 58.10 18.47 22.93
N GLY A 24 57.44 19.64 22.83
CA GLY A 24 57.81 20.78 21.94
C GLY A 24 56.61 21.60 21.43
N ILE A 25 56.01 22.56 22.17
CA ILE A 25 56.36 23.98 22.43
C ILE A 25 55.84 25.00 21.38
N GLY A 26 55.03 25.95 21.87
CA GLY A 26 54.81 27.32 21.35
C GLY A 26 53.34 27.63 21.01
N GLY A 27 52.62 28.62 21.56
CA GLY A 27 52.91 29.64 22.59
C GLY A 27 51.63 30.48 22.86
N THR A 28 51.35 30.70 24.15
CA THR A 28 50.87 31.94 24.83
C THR A 28 49.86 32.94 24.20
N VAL A 29 48.75 33.12 24.95
CA VAL A 29 48.27 34.39 25.61
C VAL A 29 46.97 35.07 25.11
N SER A 30 46.10 35.29 26.12
CA SER A 30 45.09 36.35 26.34
C SER A 30 43.73 36.33 25.62
N GLY A 31 42.70 36.47 26.47
CA GLY A 31 41.64 37.45 26.25
C GLY A 31 40.28 36.89 25.86
N ASN A 32 39.54 36.35 26.83
CA ASN A 32 38.08 36.25 26.70
C ASN A 32 37.49 37.67 26.73
N MET A 33 37.13 38.17 25.56
CA MET A 33 36.25 39.32 25.40
C MET A 33 34.98 38.80 24.72
N GLU A 34 33.85 39.03 25.39
CA GLU A 34 32.52 38.69 24.92
C GLU A 34 32.28 39.25 23.51
N SER A 35 31.89 38.39 22.58
CA SER A 35 31.11 38.84 21.42
C SER A 35 29.98 37.85 21.18
N HIS A 36 28.77 38.39 21.19
CA HIS A 36 27.53 37.71 20.88
C HIS A 36 27.59 37.14 19.46
N ASN A 37 27.61 35.82 19.33
CA ASN A 37 27.27 35.13 18.10
C ASN A 37 25.88 34.51 18.25
N THR A 38 24.90 35.22 17.70
CA THR A 38 23.58 34.72 17.31
C THR A 38 23.75 33.50 16.40
N THR A 39 23.67 32.31 16.99
CA THR A 39 23.61 31.08 16.21
C THR A 39 22.19 30.92 15.69
N THR A 40 21.97 31.37 14.46
CA THR A 40 20.80 31.05 13.65
C THR A 40 20.65 29.52 13.60
N PRO A 41 19.50 28.92 13.96
CA PRO A 41 19.34 27.48 13.88
C PRO A 41 19.39 27.03 12.42
N SER A 42 20.24 26.02 12.22
CA SER A 42 20.54 25.31 10.99
C SER A 42 19.31 25.06 10.09
N ARG A 43 19.46 25.45 8.83
CA ARG A 43 18.64 25.14 7.65
C ARG A 43 18.22 23.66 7.66
N LYS A 44 16.91 23.39 7.58
CA LYS A 44 16.30 22.07 7.36
C LYS A 44 17.04 21.36 6.22
N GLN A 45 17.52 20.13 6.42
CA GLN A 45 18.00 19.32 5.31
C GLN A 45 16.81 18.98 4.39
N PRO A 46 16.94 19.14 3.06
CA PRO A 46 15.90 18.77 2.12
C PRO A 46 15.71 17.25 2.13
N HIS A 47 14.45 16.80 2.10
CA HIS A 47 14.13 15.40 1.85
C HIS A 47 14.77 14.98 0.53
N MET A 48 15.69 14.02 0.57
CA MET A 48 16.35 13.51 -0.62
C MET A 48 15.41 12.52 -1.33
N PHE A 49 15.20 12.70 -2.62
CA PHE A 49 14.46 11.75 -3.46
C PHE A 49 14.97 10.31 -3.26
N GLN A 50 14.06 9.40 -2.95
CA GLN A 50 14.35 7.97 -2.79
C GLN A 50 13.59 7.19 -3.86
N ARG A 51 14.27 6.38 -4.68
CA ARG A 51 13.62 5.51 -5.66
C ARG A 51 12.76 4.42 -4.99
N GLN A 52 11.72 3.98 -5.68
CA GLN A 52 11.00 2.76 -5.30
C GLN A 52 11.82 1.51 -5.67
N ASN A 53 11.54 0.42 -4.96
CA ASN A 53 12.08 -0.90 -5.23
C ASN A 53 11.13 -1.80 -6.03
N HIS A 54 9.93 -1.31 -6.35
CA HIS A 54 8.95 -1.94 -7.23
C HIS A 54 8.31 -0.88 -8.13
N ASN A 55 7.75 -1.31 -9.26
CA ASN A 55 7.03 -0.40 -10.13
C ASN A 55 5.79 0.11 -9.42
N THR A 56 5.50 1.40 -9.55
CA THR A 56 4.34 2.01 -8.90
C THR A 56 3.73 3.08 -9.77
N SER A 57 2.47 3.40 -9.53
CA SER A 57 1.78 4.52 -10.14
C SER A 57 0.95 5.26 -9.12
N PHE A 58 0.95 6.58 -9.13
CA PHE A 58 0.22 7.36 -8.14
C PHE A 58 -0.14 8.74 -8.69
N VAL A 59 -1.08 9.40 -8.03
CA VAL A 59 -1.41 10.79 -8.31
C VAL A 59 -0.53 11.68 -7.44
N ALA A 60 0.22 12.56 -8.10
CA ALA A 60 0.95 13.64 -7.45
C ALA A 60 0.31 14.98 -7.82
N TYR A 61 0.87 16.05 -7.28
CA TYR A 61 0.34 17.40 -7.49
C TYR A 61 1.46 18.33 -7.94
N SER A 62 1.11 19.31 -8.78
CA SER A 62 2.01 20.39 -9.18
C SER A 62 2.57 21.08 -7.94
N ALA A 63 3.90 21.29 -7.91
CA ALA A 63 4.54 21.97 -6.79
C ALA A 63 4.07 23.43 -6.66
N GLN A 64 3.74 24.06 -7.78
CA GLN A 64 3.22 25.43 -7.82
C GLN A 64 1.70 25.44 -7.98
N PRO A 65 0.98 26.29 -7.22
CA PRO A 65 -0.46 26.46 -7.41
C PRO A 65 -0.79 27.19 -8.71
N SER A 66 -2.06 27.14 -9.12
CA SER A 66 -2.56 27.89 -10.26
C SER A 66 -2.28 29.38 -10.14
N LYS A 67 -1.83 30.01 -11.23
CA LYS A 67 -1.50 31.45 -11.25
C LYS A 67 -2.69 32.33 -10.86
N LYS A 68 -3.89 31.96 -11.32
CA LYS A 68 -5.16 32.61 -10.99
C LYS A 68 -5.98 31.70 -10.09
N PRO A 69 -6.73 32.25 -9.11
CA PRO A 69 -7.75 31.48 -8.39
C PRO A 69 -8.72 30.82 -9.36
N GLN A 70 -9.19 29.63 -9.02
CA GLN A 70 -10.21 28.87 -9.72
C GLN A 70 -11.41 28.70 -8.78
N THR A 71 -12.62 28.77 -9.33
CA THR A 71 -13.83 28.46 -8.55
C THR A 71 -13.93 26.94 -8.40
N VAL A 72 -13.97 26.47 -7.16
CA VAL A 72 -14.11 25.06 -6.79
C VAL A 72 -15.17 24.88 -5.72
N VAL A 73 -15.73 23.68 -5.57
CA VAL A 73 -16.55 23.34 -4.39
C VAL A 73 -15.69 22.70 -3.33
N VAL A 74 -15.74 23.25 -2.13
CA VAL A 74 -15.25 22.61 -0.91
C VAL A 74 -16.44 22.52 0.05
N ASP A 75 -16.77 21.31 0.51
CA ASP A 75 -17.88 21.07 1.44
C ASP A 75 -19.24 21.67 1.00
N GLY A 76 -19.56 21.57 -0.29
CA GLY A 76 -20.80 22.10 -0.85
C GLY A 76 -20.84 23.63 -1.03
N LYS A 77 -19.74 24.33 -0.75
CA LYS A 77 -19.62 25.79 -0.93
C LYS A 77 -18.67 26.12 -2.08
N GLU A 78 -19.09 27.04 -2.95
CA GLU A 78 -18.20 27.62 -3.95
C GLU A 78 -17.13 28.49 -3.28
N LEU A 79 -15.88 28.18 -3.57
CA LEU A 79 -14.70 28.90 -3.08
C LEU A 79 -13.80 29.23 -4.27
N ALA A 80 -13.44 30.51 -4.41
CA ALA A 80 -12.38 30.91 -5.33
C ALA A 80 -11.03 30.76 -4.63
N THR A 81 -10.25 29.76 -5.00
CA THR A 81 -8.91 29.50 -4.41
C THR A 81 -7.90 29.06 -5.46
N ARG A 82 -6.61 29.13 -5.13
CA ARG A 82 -5.57 28.59 -6.02
C ARG A 82 -5.46 27.09 -5.79
N ILE A 83 -5.45 26.33 -6.86
CA ILE A 83 -5.44 24.86 -6.81
C ILE A 83 -4.11 24.32 -7.27
N HIS A 84 -3.77 23.10 -6.81
CA HIS A 84 -2.60 22.38 -7.25
C HIS A 84 -3.03 21.27 -8.23
N PRO A 85 -2.83 21.48 -9.55
CA PRO A 85 -3.10 20.47 -10.57
C PRO A 85 -2.58 19.06 -10.26
N ASP A 86 -3.46 18.07 -10.29
CA ASP A 86 -3.07 16.64 -10.37
C ASP A 86 -2.18 16.35 -11.59
N VAL A 87 -1.18 15.52 -11.36
CA VAL A 87 -0.39 14.79 -12.36
C VAL A 87 -0.39 13.31 -12.00
N PHE A 88 -0.15 12.45 -12.99
CA PHE A 88 -0.06 11.01 -12.78
C PHE A 88 1.37 10.54 -13.00
N ILE A 89 1.95 9.90 -11.99
CA ILE A 89 3.32 9.39 -12.01
C ILE A 89 3.30 7.88 -12.25
N ASN A 90 4.18 7.41 -13.13
CA ASN A 90 4.52 5.99 -13.26
C ASN A 90 6.03 5.82 -13.01
N GLU A 91 6.41 5.07 -11.99
CA GLU A 91 7.80 4.71 -11.72
C GLU A 91 8.05 3.26 -12.16
N TYR A 92 9.11 3.06 -12.94
CA TYR A 92 9.62 1.75 -13.35
C TYR A 92 11.04 1.62 -12.80
N THR A 93 11.30 0.55 -12.05
CA THR A 93 12.57 0.39 -11.33
C THR A 93 13.70 -0.08 -12.22
N SER A 94 13.36 -0.87 -13.25
CA SER A 94 14.29 -1.39 -14.25
C SER A 94 13.53 -1.61 -15.55
N VAL A 95 13.93 -0.90 -16.60
CA VAL A 95 13.40 -1.04 -17.95
C VAL A 95 14.46 -0.68 -18.98
N LYS A 96 14.54 -1.42 -20.09
CA LYS A 96 15.43 -1.07 -21.20
C LYS A 96 14.78 -0.06 -22.13
N ILE A 97 15.61 0.79 -22.72
CA ILE A 97 15.19 1.69 -23.78
C ILE A 97 15.23 0.92 -25.11
N LYS A 98 14.11 0.96 -25.83
CA LYS A 98 13.94 0.34 -27.14
C LYS A 98 14.39 1.25 -28.27
N SER A 99 14.13 2.55 -28.17
CA SER A 99 14.59 3.54 -29.16
C SER A 99 14.64 4.95 -28.57
N VAL A 100 15.55 5.76 -29.12
CA VAL A 100 15.67 7.20 -28.87
C VAL A 100 15.53 7.93 -30.20
N THR A 101 14.52 8.78 -30.33
CA THR A 101 14.25 9.55 -31.55
C THR A 101 14.34 11.05 -31.23
N ASP A 102 15.40 11.71 -31.70
CA ASP A 102 15.57 13.16 -31.55
C ASP A 102 14.79 13.92 -32.62
N ASN A 103 13.91 14.83 -32.20
CA ASN A 103 13.11 15.68 -33.08
C ASN A 103 13.57 17.15 -33.02
N GLY A 104 14.81 17.41 -32.59
CA GLY A 104 15.42 18.73 -32.52
C GLY A 104 15.34 19.33 -31.12
N GLU A 105 14.20 19.91 -30.74
CA GLU A 105 14.03 20.48 -29.39
C GLU A 105 13.65 19.43 -28.33
N THR A 106 13.02 18.34 -28.77
CA THR A 106 12.57 17.24 -27.89
C THR A 106 12.95 15.90 -28.49
N ALA A 107 13.32 14.96 -27.61
CA ALA A 107 13.54 13.57 -27.94
C ALA A 107 12.38 12.72 -27.41
N ASN A 108 11.95 11.75 -28.21
CA ASN A 108 11.01 10.72 -27.81
C ASN A 108 11.78 9.46 -27.41
N ILE A 109 11.57 8.99 -26.19
CA ILE A 109 12.18 7.77 -25.67
C ILE A 109 11.10 6.70 -25.58
N VAL A 110 11.32 5.56 -26.24
CA VAL A 110 10.45 4.39 -26.18
C VAL A 110 11.11 3.33 -25.33
N PHE A 111 10.38 2.78 -24.37
CA PHE A 111 10.82 1.75 -23.44
C PHE A 111 10.26 0.39 -23.86
N ASP A 112 11.11 -0.64 -23.73
CA ASP A 112 10.73 -2.03 -24.03
C ASP A 112 9.91 -2.60 -22.87
N ALA A 113 8.61 -2.73 -23.09
CA ALA A 113 7.68 -3.22 -22.08
C ALA A 113 7.96 -4.67 -21.65
N SER A 114 8.57 -5.47 -22.52
CA SER A 114 8.89 -6.87 -22.22
C SER A 114 10.02 -7.03 -21.21
N THR A 115 10.78 -5.96 -20.97
CA THR A 115 11.92 -5.91 -20.04
C THR A 115 11.55 -5.40 -18.65
N VAL A 116 10.32 -4.91 -18.49
CA VAL A 116 9.82 -4.45 -17.19
C VAL A 116 9.60 -5.66 -16.28
N VAL A 117 10.27 -5.66 -15.13
CA VAL A 117 10.03 -6.64 -14.08
C VAL A 117 8.76 -6.24 -13.33
N THR A 118 7.69 -7.03 -13.45
CA THR A 118 6.45 -6.84 -12.68
C THR A 118 6.39 -7.82 -11.52
N SER A 119 5.63 -7.50 -10.47
CA SER A 119 5.42 -8.38 -9.32
C SER A 119 4.63 -9.66 -9.64
N SER A 120 4.08 -9.78 -10.84
CA SER A 120 3.18 -10.86 -11.26
C SER A 120 3.81 -11.84 -12.25
N ASP A 121 5.11 -11.72 -12.53
CA ASP A 121 5.87 -12.38 -13.62
C ASP A 121 5.28 -12.19 -15.03
N LYS A 122 4.15 -11.49 -15.16
CA LYS A 122 3.54 -11.12 -16.43
C LYS A 122 4.29 -9.94 -17.03
N LYS A 123 4.83 -10.14 -18.23
CA LYS A 123 5.44 -9.08 -19.03
C LYS A 123 4.38 -8.08 -19.48
N MET A 124 4.73 -6.80 -19.51
CA MET A 124 3.87 -5.79 -20.10
C MET A 124 3.77 -6.02 -21.61
N LYS A 125 2.55 -5.92 -22.16
CA LYS A 125 2.27 -6.27 -23.56
C LYS A 125 2.67 -5.21 -24.57
N TYR A 126 2.65 -3.95 -24.16
CA TYR A 126 2.78 -2.81 -25.09
C TYR A 126 3.87 -1.88 -24.62
N ASP A 127 4.81 -1.60 -25.52
CA ASP A 127 5.83 -0.58 -25.34
C ASP A 127 5.18 0.77 -25.04
N PHE A 128 5.92 1.60 -24.31
CA PHE A 128 5.44 2.91 -23.90
C PHE A 128 6.56 3.92 -24.08
N GLY A 129 6.19 5.17 -24.30
CA GLY A 129 7.15 6.24 -24.52
C GLY A 129 6.78 7.53 -23.82
N ALA A 130 7.79 8.37 -23.65
CA ALA A 130 7.66 9.70 -23.09
C ALA A 130 8.68 10.64 -23.74
N ASN A 131 8.39 11.93 -23.66
CA ASN A 131 9.25 12.96 -24.23
C ASN A 131 10.23 13.50 -23.19
N ILE A 132 11.33 14.05 -23.69
CA ILE A 132 12.27 14.81 -22.90
C ILE A 132 12.91 15.90 -23.76
N GLN A 133 13.35 16.99 -23.15
CA GLN A 133 14.15 18.00 -23.83
C GLN A 133 15.47 17.42 -24.37
N SER A 134 15.73 17.65 -25.66
CA SER A 134 16.97 17.23 -26.32
C SER A 134 18.19 17.95 -25.73
N ASN A 135 19.37 17.36 -25.89
CA ASN A 135 20.68 17.84 -25.41
C ASN A 135 20.84 18.03 -23.88
N THR A 136 19.86 17.62 -23.07
CA THR A 136 19.96 17.58 -21.61
C THR A 136 20.76 16.38 -21.12
N ASP A 137 21.21 16.39 -19.86
CA ASP A 137 21.94 15.25 -19.28
C ASP A 137 21.07 13.98 -19.19
N LEU A 138 19.77 14.14 -19.01
CA LEU A 138 18.83 13.02 -19.12
C LEU A 138 18.73 12.48 -20.55
N HIS A 139 18.74 13.33 -21.58
CA HIS A 139 18.76 12.87 -22.98
C HIS A 139 20.06 12.11 -23.30
N LYS A 140 21.20 12.59 -22.80
CA LYS A 140 22.49 11.90 -22.93
C LYS A 140 22.46 10.55 -22.22
N LEU A 141 21.97 10.49 -20.98
CA LEU A 141 21.82 9.25 -20.22
C LEU A 141 20.91 8.26 -20.95
N ALA A 142 19.78 8.71 -21.49
CA ALA A 142 18.87 7.85 -22.26
C ALA A 142 19.54 7.29 -23.54
N THR A 143 20.26 8.15 -24.27
CA THR A 143 21.03 7.74 -25.46
C THR A 143 22.13 6.74 -25.10
N GLU A 144 22.85 6.95 -24.02
CA GLU A 144 23.90 6.05 -23.54
C GLU A 144 23.33 4.70 -23.10
N ALA A 145 22.26 4.71 -22.31
CA ALA A 145 21.57 3.50 -21.86
C ALA A 145 21.02 2.67 -23.02
N TYR A 146 20.46 3.34 -24.05
CA TYR A 146 20.03 2.70 -25.28
C TYR A 146 21.20 2.04 -26.02
N ASN A 147 22.29 2.78 -26.26
CA ASN A 147 23.46 2.27 -26.99
C ASN A 147 24.13 1.09 -26.27
N GLN A 148 24.12 1.07 -24.94
CA GLN A 148 24.70 0.01 -24.12
C GLN A 148 23.72 -1.13 -23.81
N GLY A 149 22.42 -0.99 -24.15
CA GLY A 149 21.38 -1.96 -23.79
C GLY A 149 21.18 -2.13 -22.28
N THR A 150 21.57 -1.12 -21.49
CA THR A 150 21.57 -1.15 -20.01
C THR A 150 20.23 -0.63 -19.48
N PRO A 151 19.60 -1.31 -18.52
CA PRO A 151 18.32 -0.88 -17.97
C PRO A 151 18.44 0.38 -17.11
N VAL A 152 17.38 1.18 -17.13
CA VAL A 152 17.27 2.41 -16.35
C VAL A 152 16.10 2.33 -15.38
N TYR A 153 16.25 3.02 -14.26
CA TYR A 153 15.13 3.56 -13.51
C TYR A 153 14.52 4.71 -14.29
N VAL A 154 13.19 4.76 -14.40
CA VAL A 154 12.50 5.91 -15.00
C VAL A 154 11.20 6.23 -14.26
N ALA A 155 10.97 7.53 -14.02
CA ALA A 155 9.69 8.05 -13.60
C ALA A 155 9.08 8.92 -14.70
N LEU A 156 7.87 8.59 -15.11
CA LEU A 156 7.10 9.29 -16.13
C LEU A 156 6.04 10.16 -15.47
N GLU A 157 6.02 11.46 -15.80
CA GLU A 157 4.96 12.36 -15.41
C GLU A 157 3.98 12.53 -16.58
N THR A 158 2.75 12.07 -16.39
CA THR A 158 1.61 12.41 -17.25
C THR A 158 0.92 13.63 -16.67
N ARG A 159 1.10 14.76 -17.33
CA ARG A 159 0.56 16.06 -16.91
C ARG A 159 -0.45 16.58 -17.91
N ARG A 160 -1.38 17.41 -17.44
CA ARG A 160 -2.34 18.11 -18.29
C ARG A 160 -1.64 19.04 -19.28
N ARG A 161 -2.14 19.12 -20.50
CA ARG A 161 -1.78 20.19 -21.42
C ARG A 161 -2.49 21.48 -21.01
N TYR A 162 -1.95 22.62 -21.43
CA TYR A 162 -2.69 23.88 -21.33
C TYR A 162 -3.88 23.89 -22.29
N LYS A 163 -3.66 23.39 -23.51
CA LYS A 163 -4.68 23.25 -24.55
C LYS A 163 -4.67 21.86 -25.16
N THR A 164 -5.85 21.40 -25.60
CA THR A 164 -6.00 20.22 -26.46
C THR A 164 -5.32 20.45 -27.81
N LYS A 165 -5.20 19.42 -28.65
CA LYS A 165 -4.63 19.59 -30.00
C LYS A 165 -5.49 20.50 -30.86
N ASN A 166 -6.80 20.52 -30.60
CA ASN A 166 -7.77 21.40 -31.24
C ASN A 166 -7.76 22.84 -30.68
N GLY A 167 -6.91 23.15 -29.70
CA GLY A 167 -6.71 24.49 -29.17
C GLY A 167 -7.65 24.90 -28.02
N GLU A 168 -8.50 24.00 -27.55
CA GLU A 168 -9.41 24.22 -26.42
C GLU A 168 -8.65 24.19 -25.10
N ILE A 169 -9.02 25.05 -24.15
CA ILE A 169 -8.35 25.10 -22.83
C ILE A 169 -8.77 23.89 -22.01
N VAL A 170 -7.79 23.12 -21.51
CA VAL A 170 -8.06 22.01 -20.60
C VAL A 170 -8.34 22.58 -19.20
N PRO A 171 -9.51 22.32 -18.59
CA PRO A 171 -9.84 22.88 -17.29
C PRO A 171 -8.87 22.41 -16.19
N LEU A 172 -8.42 23.34 -15.35
CA LEU A 172 -7.59 22.98 -14.21
C LEU A 172 -8.36 22.18 -13.14
N THR A 173 -9.69 22.20 -13.23
CA THR A 173 -10.57 21.49 -12.30
C THR A 173 -10.83 20.03 -12.69
N THR A 174 -10.41 19.59 -13.88
CA THR A 174 -10.61 18.21 -14.32
C THR A 174 -9.53 17.29 -13.73
N PRO A 175 -9.91 16.22 -12.99
CA PRO A 175 -8.97 15.25 -12.46
C PRO A 175 -8.15 14.53 -13.54
N ILE A 176 -6.90 14.18 -13.22
CA ILE A 176 -5.96 13.63 -14.22
C ILE A 176 -6.42 12.29 -14.81
N HIS A 177 -7.14 11.47 -14.05
CA HIS A 177 -7.65 10.19 -14.56
C HIS A 177 -8.71 10.36 -15.65
N LYS A 178 -9.57 11.38 -15.54
CA LYS A 178 -10.55 11.71 -16.59
C LYS A 178 -9.86 12.19 -17.86
N LEU A 179 -8.84 13.02 -17.71
CA LEU A 179 -8.02 13.47 -18.84
C LEU A 179 -7.26 12.31 -19.52
N ARG A 180 -6.99 11.23 -18.79
CA ARG A 180 -6.42 9.98 -19.30
C ARG A 180 -7.48 9.03 -19.91
N GLY A 181 -8.76 9.34 -19.81
CA GLY A 181 -9.85 8.48 -20.29
C GLY A 181 -10.03 7.19 -19.47
N CYS A 182 -9.66 7.22 -18.20
CA CYS A 182 -9.86 6.13 -17.24
C CYS A 182 -11.34 6.04 -16.84
N LYS A 183 -11.93 4.84 -16.84
CA LYS A 183 -13.35 4.62 -16.50
C LYS A 183 -13.59 4.43 -15.01
N ASP A 184 -12.71 3.68 -14.33
CA ASP A 184 -12.93 3.20 -12.96
C ASP A 184 -11.95 3.85 -11.95
N GLY A 185 -11.48 5.07 -12.25
CA GLY A 185 -10.53 5.81 -11.40
C GLY A 185 -9.07 5.78 -11.88
N PRO A 186 -8.13 6.40 -11.13
CA PRO A 186 -6.79 6.72 -11.63
C PRO A 186 -5.89 5.55 -11.98
N GLN A 187 -6.11 4.39 -11.38
CA GLN A 187 -5.37 3.16 -11.67
C GLN A 187 -5.97 2.34 -12.81
N SER A 188 -7.19 2.66 -13.27
CA SER A 188 -7.84 1.94 -14.37
C SER A 188 -7.17 2.20 -15.72
N ALA A 189 -7.43 1.32 -16.69
CA ALA A 189 -6.86 1.40 -18.02
C ALA A 189 -7.18 2.76 -18.67
N ALA A 190 -6.12 3.51 -18.98
CA ALA A 190 -6.22 4.78 -19.68
C ALA A 190 -6.49 4.57 -21.17
N ASN A 191 -7.28 5.45 -21.77
CA ASN A 191 -7.43 5.51 -23.21
C ASN A 191 -6.28 6.33 -23.82
N SER A 192 -5.46 5.70 -24.66
CA SER A 192 -4.29 6.36 -25.28
C SER A 192 -4.65 7.57 -26.13
N SER A 193 -5.77 7.52 -26.86
CA SER A 193 -6.25 8.65 -27.68
C SER A 193 -6.67 9.83 -26.80
N THR A 194 -7.50 9.58 -25.79
CA THR A 194 -7.93 10.61 -24.81
C THR A 194 -6.74 11.19 -24.06
N THR A 195 -5.81 10.34 -23.62
CA THR A 195 -4.58 10.77 -22.95
C THR A 195 -3.73 11.64 -23.87
N GLY A 196 -3.54 11.26 -25.13
CA GLY A 196 -2.72 12.01 -26.08
C GLY A 196 -3.31 13.38 -26.45
N GLU A 197 -4.64 13.51 -26.40
CA GLU A 197 -5.35 14.77 -26.65
C GLU A 197 -5.20 15.76 -25.49
N ASN A 198 -5.40 15.28 -24.26
CA ASN A 198 -5.52 16.12 -23.07
C ASN A 198 -4.23 16.25 -22.25
N CYS A 199 -3.33 15.27 -22.37
CA CYS A 199 -2.13 15.14 -21.54
C CYS A 199 -0.85 15.12 -22.38
N SER A 200 0.25 15.45 -21.72
CA SER A 200 1.60 15.22 -22.19
C SER A 200 2.30 14.27 -21.23
N LYS A 201 3.10 13.35 -21.78
CA LYS A 201 3.93 12.43 -20.99
C LYS A 201 5.39 12.83 -21.15
N ILE A 202 6.04 13.09 -20.02
CA ILE A 202 7.45 13.44 -19.99
C ILE A 202 8.22 12.48 -19.08
N ILE A 203 9.52 12.37 -19.30
CA ILE A 203 10.44 11.78 -18.32
C ILE A 203 10.67 12.83 -17.24
N ALA A 204 10.24 12.53 -16.02
CA ALA A 204 10.41 13.41 -14.86
C ALA A 204 11.71 13.09 -14.10
N ALA A 205 12.08 11.81 -14.01
CA ALA A 205 13.33 11.38 -13.42
C ALA A 205 13.88 10.15 -14.15
N MET A 206 15.20 10.02 -14.25
CA MET A 206 15.85 8.83 -14.78
C MET A 206 17.23 8.63 -14.15
N GLY A 207 17.66 7.38 -14.06
CA GLY A 207 19.06 7.05 -13.80
C GLY A 207 19.31 5.57 -13.99
N TRP A 208 20.57 5.14 -13.86
CA TRP A 208 20.93 3.73 -14.01
C TRP A 208 20.20 2.86 -12.99
N ALA A 209 19.58 1.76 -13.42
CA ALA A 209 18.78 0.91 -12.52
C ALA A 209 19.59 0.43 -11.29
N GLU A 210 20.86 0.10 -11.50
CA GLU A 210 21.78 -0.41 -10.47
C GLU A 210 22.39 0.69 -9.57
N GLN A 211 22.22 1.98 -9.91
CA GLN A 211 22.75 3.10 -9.14
C GLN A 211 21.61 3.94 -8.53
N PRO A 212 20.95 3.44 -7.47
CA PRO A 212 19.77 4.10 -6.89
C PRO A 212 20.06 5.49 -6.33
N ASN A 213 21.32 5.77 -5.97
CA ASN A 213 21.76 7.04 -5.40
C ASN A 213 22.03 8.13 -6.46
N HIS A 214 21.97 7.81 -7.76
CA HIS A 214 22.27 8.75 -8.83
C HIS A 214 21.08 8.87 -9.79
N THR A 215 20.15 9.76 -9.47
CA THR A 215 18.97 10.06 -10.31
C THR A 215 19.02 11.50 -10.80
N LEU A 216 18.84 11.68 -12.09
CA LEU A 216 18.69 12.98 -12.72
C LEU A 216 17.20 13.34 -12.80
N PHE A 217 16.88 14.63 -12.66
CA PHE A 217 15.52 15.15 -12.72
C PHE A 217 15.35 16.07 -13.91
N SER A 218 14.19 15.99 -14.56
CA SER A 218 13.87 16.89 -15.66
C SER A 218 13.46 18.24 -15.12
N THR A 219 14.00 19.30 -15.73
CA THR A 219 13.58 20.69 -15.50
C THR A 219 12.15 20.94 -15.96
N GLU A 220 11.60 20.05 -16.79
CA GLU A 220 10.21 20.12 -17.24
C GLU A 220 9.23 19.60 -16.21
N THR A 221 9.65 18.86 -15.17
CA THR A 221 8.76 18.24 -14.18
C THR A 221 7.92 19.29 -13.45
N GLN A 222 6.59 19.11 -13.39
CA GLN A 222 5.71 20.05 -12.68
C GLN A 222 5.48 19.68 -11.22
N SER A 223 5.44 18.39 -10.92
CA SER A 223 5.47 17.92 -9.52
C SER A 223 6.89 17.99 -8.96
N ASP A 224 7.04 18.02 -7.65
CA ASP A 224 8.36 17.96 -7.01
C ASP A 224 8.71 16.50 -6.66
N PRO A 225 9.73 15.90 -7.29
CA PRO A 225 10.12 14.52 -6.98
C PRO A 225 10.46 14.30 -5.49
N ASN A 226 10.95 15.33 -4.79
CA ASN A 226 11.33 15.21 -3.38
C ASN A 226 10.13 15.02 -2.45
N ILE A 227 8.92 15.41 -2.89
CA ILE A 227 7.68 15.18 -2.13
C ILE A 227 6.95 13.91 -2.54
N TRP A 228 7.34 13.26 -3.65
CA TRP A 228 6.71 12.01 -4.09
C TRP A 228 6.67 10.90 -3.03
N PRO A 229 7.71 10.70 -2.18
CA PRO A 229 7.62 9.73 -1.09
C PRO A 229 6.39 9.90 -0.19
N LEU A 230 5.88 11.12 -0.04
CA LEU A 230 4.69 11.41 0.77
C LEU A 230 3.37 11.05 0.08
N VAL A 231 3.37 10.96 -1.26
CA VAL A 231 2.16 10.76 -2.08
C VAL A 231 2.17 9.47 -2.89
N ARG A 232 3.17 8.60 -2.74
CA ARG A 232 3.20 7.29 -3.41
C ARG A 232 2.05 6.35 -3.02
N GLY A 233 1.49 6.54 -1.83
CA GLY A 233 0.26 5.88 -1.40
C GLY A 233 -1.02 6.44 -2.04
N ASN A 234 -0.94 7.57 -2.75
CA ASN A 234 -2.07 8.29 -3.33
C ASN A 234 -2.50 7.65 -4.67
N GLN A 235 -2.95 6.40 -4.61
CA GLN A 235 -3.36 5.64 -5.78
C GLN A 235 -4.63 6.21 -6.43
N ASP A 236 -5.53 6.77 -5.61
CA ASP A 236 -6.86 7.21 -6.01
C ASP A 236 -6.99 8.75 -6.16
N GLY A 237 -5.91 9.49 -5.90
CA GLY A 237 -5.86 10.95 -6.08
C GLY A 237 -6.59 11.74 -5.00
N ASP A 238 -6.87 11.11 -3.88
CA ASP A 238 -7.63 11.60 -2.73
C ASP A 238 -6.76 11.98 -1.52
N LEU A 239 -5.46 11.67 -1.55
CA LEU A 239 -4.50 11.98 -0.49
C LEU A 239 -3.59 13.16 -0.87
N ALA A 240 -4.15 14.37 -0.88
CA ALA A 240 -3.39 15.60 -1.09
C ALA A 240 -2.59 16.00 0.16
N PRO A 241 -1.31 16.42 0.03
CA PRO A 241 -0.54 16.96 1.15
C PRO A 241 -1.19 18.21 1.76
N GLU A 242 -0.85 18.50 3.02
CA GLU A 242 -1.30 19.73 3.69
C GLU A 242 -0.95 20.98 2.86
N GLY A 243 -1.93 21.86 2.65
CA GLY A 243 -1.79 23.08 1.83
C GLY A 243 -2.12 22.91 0.34
N PHE A 244 -2.38 21.68 -0.13
CA PHE A 244 -2.80 21.41 -1.50
C PHE A 244 -4.34 21.36 -1.60
N THR A 245 -4.93 22.20 -2.45
CA THR A 245 -6.38 22.14 -2.73
C THR A 245 -6.65 21.22 -3.90
N ILE A 246 -7.48 20.18 -3.68
CA ILE A 246 -7.96 19.28 -4.72
C ILE A 246 -9.05 20.01 -5.54
N PRO A 247 -8.94 20.04 -6.87
CA PRO A 247 -9.99 20.65 -7.70
C PRO A 247 -11.28 19.81 -7.74
N PHE A 248 -12.42 20.41 -7.36
CA PHE A 248 -13.76 19.89 -7.68
C PHE A 248 -14.63 20.99 -8.31
N LEU A 249 -15.51 20.59 -9.24
CA LEU A 249 -16.38 21.52 -9.99
C LEU A 249 -17.48 22.15 -9.10
N PRO A 250 -17.87 23.43 -9.34
CA PRO A 250 -18.81 24.27 -8.56
C PRO A 250 -20.20 23.72 -8.18
N ASN A 251 -20.65 22.56 -8.67
CA ASN A 251 -22.09 22.25 -8.60
C ASN A 251 -22.50 20.78 -8.55
N GLY A 252 -21.58 19.81 -8.37
CA GLY A 252 -21.97 18.39 -8.32
C GLY A 252 -22.74 17.91 -9.57
N ALA A 253 -22.71 18.67 -10.68
CA ALA A 253 -23.34 18.28 -11.92
C ALA A 253 -22.59 17.10 -12.55
N ALA A 254 -23.35 16.16 -13.13
CA ALA A 254 -22.81 15.06 -13.92
C ALA A 254 -21.90 15.59 -15.04
N LEU A 255 -20.91 14.78 -15.42
CA LEU A 255 -20.18 15.01 -16.66
C LEU A 255 -21.14 14.98 -17.87
N PRO A 256 -20.78 15.60 -19.01
CA PRO A 256 -21.59 15.60 -20.22
C PRO A 256 -21.99 14.23 -20.78
N ASP A 257 -21.44 13.13 -20.23
CA ASP A 257 -21.68 11.75 -20.63
C ASP A 257 -22.58 10.94 -19.67
N GLY A 258 -23.14 11.57 -18.63
CA GLY A 258 -24.08 10.93 -17.72
C GLY A 258 -23.46 9.92 -16.74
N THR A 259 -22.14 9.90 -16.59
CA THR A 259 -21.51 9.05 -15.57
C THR A 259 -21.78 9.58 -14.15
N PRO A 260 -22.37 8.77 -13.24
CA PRO A 260 -22.50 9.15 -11.84
C PRO A 260 -21.12 9.22 -11.20
N LEU A 261 -20.90 10.24 -10.36
CA LEU A 261 -19.70 10.29 -9.53
C LEU A 261 -19.74 9.12 -8.53
N PRO A 262 -18.60 8.49 -8.22
CA PRO A 262 -18.53 7.55 -7.11
C PRO A 262 -19.01 8.25 -5.84
N ASN A 263 -19.93 7.57 -5.14
CA ASN A 263 -20.67 8.08 -4.00
C ASN A 263 -19.77 8.76 -2.96
N GLY A 264 -20.30 9.85 -2.43
CA GLY A 264 -19.56 10.88 -1.72
C GLY A 264 -18.89 10.50 -0.41
N THR A 265 -17.98 11.42 -0.06
CA THR A 265 -17.45 11.87 1.24
C THR A 265 -15.94 11.91 1.09
N ARG A 266 -15.38 13.10 0.83
CA ARG A 266 -13.93 13.26 0.68
C ARG A 266 -13.44 14.26 1.71
N ALA A 267 -12.64 13.76 2.65
CA ALA A 267 -11.88 14.60 3.57
C ALA A 267 -10.88 15.44 2.76
N GLY A 268 -10.95 16.77 2.87
CA GLY A 268 -10.04 17.64 2.16
C GLY A 268 -10.38 19.11 2.31
N GLY A 269 -10.17 19.67 3.50
CA GLY A 269 -10.19 21.12 3.68
C GLY A 269 -9.91 21.53 5.12
N ILE A 270 -8.64 21.67 5.52
CA ILE A 270 -8.36 22.59 6.62
C ILE A 270 -8.60 23.99 6.07
N ILE A 271 -9.79 24.52 6.33
CA ILE A 271 -10.02 25.96 6.33
C ILE A 271 -9.23 26.51 7.51
N ALA A 272 -8.09 27.15 7.25
CA ALA A 272 -7.55 28.10 8.20
C ALA A 272 -8.49 29.31 8.23
N THR A 273 -9.46 29.30 9.15
CA THR A 273 -10.23 30.51 9.48
C THR A 273 -9.25 31.57 10.01
N PRO A 274 -9.42 32.85 9.64
CA PRO A 274 -8.61 33.93 10.20
C PRO A 274 -8.87 33.97 11.71
N ARG A 275 -7.82 33.73 12.51
CA ARG A 275 -7.88 33.83 13.97
C ARG A 275 -8.16 35.29 14.32
N THR A 276 -9.40 35.59 14.68
CA THR A 276 -9.75 36.83 15.35
C THR A 276 -8.91 36.92 16.61
N GLN A 277 -8.15 38.01 16.77
CA GLN A 277 -7.41 38.30 17.98
C GLN A 277 -8.40 38.49 19.13
N THR A 278 -8.58 37.47 19.96
CA THR A 278 -9.06 37.63 21.32
C THR A 278 -7.87 37.50 22.26
N THR A 279 -7.48 38.65 22.81
CA THR A 279 -6.64 38.77 23.99
C THR A 279 -7.23 37.96 25.12
N GLY A 280 -6.61 36.83 25.48
CA GLY A 280 -7.06 35.98 26.57
C GLY A 280 -6.05 34.89 26.91
N ASP A 281 -5.36 35.11 28.03
CA ASP A 281 -4.62 34.17 28.89
C ASP A 281 -3.45 33.34 28.30
N ASN A 282 -2.22 33.81 28.58
CA ASN A 282 -0.94 33.19 28.21
C ASN A 282 -0.73 31.77 28.78
N THR A 283 -1.56 31.36 29.74
CA THR A 283 -1.47 30.08 30.44
C THR A 283 -1.91 28.89 29.56
N GLU A 284 -2.90 29.09 28.68
CA GLU A 284 -3.29 28.09 27.68
C GLU A 284 -2.26 27.97 26.56
N LEU A 285 -1.75 29.11 26.08
CA LEU A 285 -0.66 29.15 25.09
C LEU A 285 0.61 28.44 25.58
N LEU A 286 0.93 28.54 26.87
CA LEU A 286 2.07 27.84 27.47
C LEU A 286 1.83 26.33 27.60
N LYS A 287 0.59 25.89 27.88
CA LYS A 287 0.22 24.47 27.86
C LYS A 287 0.24 23.91 26.44
N GLU A 288 -0.27 24.65 25.45
CA GLU A 288 -0.18 24.29 24.04
C GLU A 288 1.28 24.23 23.59
N LEU A 289 2.13 25.19 23.99
CA LEU A 289 3.57 25.16 23.70
C LEU A 289 4.29 23.97 24.34
N ALA A 290 3.91 23.59 25.56
CA ALA A 290 4.46 22.42 26.24
C ALA A 290 4.01 21.11 25.56
N GLN A 291 2.77 21.05 25.10
CA GLN A 291 2.21 19.92 24.37
C GLN A 291 2.81 19.81 22.96
N LEU A 292 2.98 20.93 22.27
CA LEU A 292 3.70 21.04 20.99
C LEU A 292 5.17 20.66 21.16
N LYS A 293 5.84 21.09 22.23
CA LYS A 293 7.22 20.66 22.52
C LYS A 293 7.30 19.16 22.82
N LYS A 294 6.33 18.58 23.52
CA LYS A 294 6.23 17.12 23.72
C LYS A 294 5.97 16.38 22.41
N MET A 295 5.09 16.88 21.55
CA MET A 295 4.82 16.30 20.23
C MET A 295 6.03 16.43 19.30
N VAL A 296 6.72 17.57 19.30
CA VAL A 296 7.93 17.80 18.52
C VAL A 296 9.07 16.92 19.03
N ALA A 297 9.24 16.77 20.35
CA ALA A 297 10.20 15.84 20.92
C ALA A 297 9.86 14.39 20.57
N HIS A 298 8.57 14.01 20.59
CA HIS A 298 8.11 12.69 20.15
C HIS A 298 8.43 12.45 18.66
N LEU A 299 8.17 13.44 17.80
CA LEU A 299 8.47 13.43 16.37
C LEU A 299 9.98 13.38 16.07
N GLN A 300 10.80 13.99 16.93
CA GLN A 300 12.27 13.97 16.84
C GLN A 300 12.85 12.64 17.34
N THR A 301 12.25 12.02 18.37
CA THR A 301 12.62 10.67 18.83
C THR A 301 12.06 9.55 17.95
N SER A 302 10.98 9.81 17.20
CA SER A 302 10.47 8.90 16.17
C SER A 302 11.23 9.05 14.84
N SER A 303 12.50 9.43 14.90
CA SER A 303 13.47 9.31 13.80
C SER A 303 13.89 7.85 13.58
N SER A 304 12.93 6.93 13.68
CA SER A 304 13.09 5.52 13.39
C SER A 304 12.34 5.17 12.11
N SER A 305 13.11 5.01 11.03
CA SER A 305 12.87 3.98 10.01
C SER A 305 11.52 3.98 9.27
N ALA A 306 11.03 5.14 8.81
CA ALA A 306 9.92 5.18 7.83
C ALA A 306 10.32 4.65 6.44
N GLY A 307 11.61 4.40 6.18
CA GLY A 307 12.14 3.97 4.88
C GLY A 307 12.05 2.48 4.54
N GLY A 308 11.17 1.68 5.18
CA GLY A 308 11.16 0.23 4.91
C GLY A 308 9.95 -0.60 5.35
N ALA A 309 8.93 -0.04 5.99
CA ALA A 309 7.77 -0.84 6.39
C ALA A 309 6.76 -0.91 5.24
N LYS A 310 6.61 -2.12 4.68
CA LYS A 310 5.64 -2.40 3.63
C LYS A 310 4.22 -2.19 4.18
N PRO A 311 3.24 -1.78 3.36
CA PRO A 311 1.86 -1.58 3.81
C PRO A 311 1.21 -2.84 4.42
N TRP A 312 1.65 -4.03 4.02
CA TRP A 312 1.19 -5.30 4.60
C TRP A 312 1.91 -5.69 5.91
N CYS A 313 2.83 -4.86 6.42
CA CYS A 313 3.45 -5.05 7.73
C CYS A 313 2.68 -4.25 8.79
N GLU A 314 2.13 -4.95 9.79
CA GLU A 314 1.44 -4.33 10.94
C GLU A 314 2.38 -3.44 11.75
N ARG A 315 3.64 -3.87 11.91
CA ARG A 315 4.64 -3.21 12.74
C ARG A 315 5.88 -2.82 11.95
N LEU A 316 6.50 -1.73 12.37
CA LEU A 316 7.84 -1.34 11.95
C LEU A 316 8.88 -2.28 12.56
N GLY A 317 10.11 -2.27 12.05
CA GLY A 317 11.22 -3.05 12.60
C GLY A 317 11.58 -2.74 14.05
N ASN A 318 11.11 -1.62 14.60
CA ASN A 318 11.26 -1.23 16.01
C ASN A 318 10.08 -1.68 16.91
N GLY A 319 9.13 -2.46 16.39
CA GLY A 319 7.97 -2.99 17.12
C GLY A 319 6.78 -2.02 17.27
N GLN A 320 6.93 -0.75 16.88
CA GLN A 320 5.82 0.21 16.83
C GLN A 320 4.83 -0.14 15.71
N ILE A 321 3.55 0.22 15.87
CA ILE A 321 2.56 0.09 14.80
C ILE A 321 3.03 0.89 13.58
N ASN A 322 2.96 0.28 12.41
CA ASN A 322 3.25 0.92 11.15
C ASN A 322 2.10 1.88 10.78
N PRO A 323 2.33 3.21 10.78
CA PRO A 323 1.28 4.17 10.48
C PRO A 323 0.79 4.09 9.02
N GLY A 324 1.56 3.48 8.12
CA GLY A 324 1.19 3.26 6.72
C GLY A 324 0.64 1.85 6.43
N SER A 325 0.27 1.09 7.46
CA SER A 325 -0.23 -0.27 7.26
C SER A 325 -1.64 -0.29 6.64
N TYR A 326 -1.98 -1.38 5.96
CA TYR A 326 -3.36 -1.66 5.58
C TYR A 326 -4.28 -1.69 6.80
N GLU A 327 -3.84 -2.12 7.99
CA GLU A 327 -4.66 -2.07 9.20
C GLU A 327 -5.06 -0.64 9.56
N ILE A 328 -4.14 0.35 9.53
CA ILE A 328 -4.48 1.76 9.75
C ILE A 328 -5.45 2.28 8.69
N THR A 329 -5.24 1.86 7.44
CA THR A 329 -6.15 2.19 6.34
C THR A 329 -7.55 1.61 6.59
N GLN A 330 -7.65 0.35 7.02
CA GLN A 330 -8.92 -0.29 7.35
C GLN A 330 -9.61 0.40 8.52
N ILE A 331 -8.90 0.71 9.60
CA ILE A 331 -9.45 1.44 10.74
C ILE A 331 -10.09 2.77 10.30
N ARG A 332 -9.47 3.50 9.35
CA ARG A 332 -10.05 4.73 8.79
C ARG A 332 -11.37 4.44 8.04
N HIS A 333 -11.39 3.48 7.13
CA HIS A 333 -12.59 3.13 6.35
C HIS A 333 -13.72 2.59 7.24
N THR A 334 -13.39 1.79 8.25
CA THR A 334 -14.35 1.28 9.23
C THR A 334 -14.90 2.41 10.08
N ARG A 335 -14.07 3.41 10.44
CA ARG A 335 -14.52 4.59 11.17
C ARG A 335 -15.49 5.43 10.36
N GLU A 336 -15.23 5.66 9.07
CA GLU A 336 -16.18 6.33 8.17
C GLU A 336 -17.54 5.59 8.12
N THR A 337 -17.48 4.26 8.07
CA THR A 337 -18.69 3.43 8.11
C THR A 337 -19.42 3.56 9.45
N ALA A 338 -18.71 3.59 10.57
CA ALA A 338 -19.29 3.83 11.89
C ALA A 338 -19.96 5.21 11.98
N THR A 339 -19.31 6.27 11.50
CA THR A 339 -19.88 7.62 11.44
C THR A 339 -21.18 7.64 10.61
N HIS A 340 -21.19 6.97 9.46
CA HIS A 340 -22.39 6.88 8.63
C HIS A 340 -23.53 6.15 9.35
N ILE A 341 -23.25 4.98 9.95
CA ILE A 341 -24.23 4.19 10.69
C ILE A 341 -24.84 5.01 11.84
N ILE A 342 -24.01 5.68 12.64
CA ILE A 342 -24.46 6.51 13.76
C ILE A 342 -25.30 7.68 13.25
N THR A 343 -24.87 8.36 12.18
CA THR A 343 -25.61 9.49 11.63
C THR A 343 -26.99 9.06 11.12
N THR A 344 -27.06 7.91 10.43
CA THR A 344 -28.32 7.34 9.94
C THR A 344 -29.23 6.93 11.11
N ALA A 345 -28.68 6.31 12.15
CA ALA A 345 -29.45 5.94 13.34
C ALA A 345 -29.99 7.18 14.06
N LEU A 346 -29.17 8.21 14.29
CA LEU A 346 -29.59 9.45 14.96
C LEU A 346 -30.62 10.25 14.15
N ALA A 347 -30.53 10.22 12.81
CA ALA A 347 -31.50 10.86 11.93
C ALA A 347 -32.94 10.33 12.11
N THR A 348 -33.12 9.15 12.70
CA THR A 348 -34.45 8.58 12.99
C THR A 348 -35.09 9.10 14.28
N THR A 349 -34.37 9.87 15.10
CA THR A 349 -34.80 10.28 16.46
C THR A 349 -34.69 11.77 16.75
N ASP A 350 -34.42 12.62 15.75
CA ASP A 350 -34.15 14.07 15.89
C ASP A 350 -33.11 14.42 16.98
N THR A 351 -32.30 13.45 17.39
CA THR A 351 -31.37 13.57 18.51
C THR A 351 -30.00 14.00 18.00
N THR A 352 -29.46 15.08 18.56
CA THR A 352 -28.11 15.56 18.26
C THR A 352 -27.19 15.36 19.46
N LEU A 353 -26.09 14.62 19.26
CA LEU A 353 -25.09 14.37 20.30
C LEU A 353 -23.99 15.44 20.25
N PRO A 354 -23.46 15.88 21.42
CA PRO A 354 -22.23 16.68 21.48
C PRO A 354 -21.06 15.99 20.78
N GLY A 355 -20.18 16.77 20.15
CA GLY A 355 -19.10 16.23 19.31
C GLY A 355 -18.12 15.28 20.01
N GLU A 356 -17.92 15.41 21.32
CA GLU A 356 -17.09 14.47 22.09
C GLU A 356 -17.77 13.11 22.31
N GLN A 357 -19.06 13.11 22.62
CA GLN A 357 -19.86 11.87 22.75
C GLN A 357 -19.98 11.16 21.40
N LEU A 358 -20.17 11.93 20.31
CA LEU A 358 -20.18 11.39 18.95
C LEU A 358 -18.85 10.70 18.62
N ARG A 359 -17.70 11.33 18.90
CA ARG A 359 -16.37 10.73 18.66
C ARG A 359 -16.13 9.46 19.49
N SER A 360 -16.63 9.43 20.73
CA SER A 360 -16.54 8.25 21.60
C SER A 360 -17.38 7.09 21.04
N LEU A 361 -18.60 7.39 20.59
CA LEU A 361 -19.51 6.43 19.99
C LEU A 361 -18.96 5.87 18.67
N GLU A 362 -18.43 6.74 17.81
CA GLU A 362 -17.73 6.36 16.57
C GLU A 362 -16.57 5.40 16.87
N SER A 363 -15.75 5.72 17.86
CA SER A 363 -14.59 4.90 18.22
C SER A 363 -15.01 3.54 18.76
N SER A 364 -16.08 3.50 19.54
CA SER A 364 -16.63 2.25 20.09
C SER A 364 -17.24 1.38 19.01
N LEU A 365 -18.06 1.96 18.13
CA LEU A 365 -18.65 1.23 17.01
C LEU A 365 -17.58 0.78 16.00
N THR A 366 -16.53 1.58 15.77
CA THR A 366 -15.38 1.18 14.94
C THR A 366 -14.76 -0.12 15.46
N ARG A 367 -14.54 -0.25 16.77
CA ARG A 367 -14.00 -1.48 17.37
C ARG A 367 -14.94 -2.67 17.19
N VAL A 368 -16.25 -2.45 17.34
CA VAL A 368 -17.24 -3.51 17.11
C VAL A 368 -17.22 -3.96 15.65
N LEU A 369 -17.20 -3.05 14.69
CA LEU A 369 -17.17 -3.37 13.27
C LEU A 369 -15.88 -4.12 12.86
N LEU A 370 -14.73 -3.75 13.43
CA LEU A 370 -13.47 -4.50 13.23
C LEU A 370 -13.58 -5.92 13.80
N TRP A 371 -14.14 -6.06 15.00
CA TRP A 371 -14.38 -7.38 15.60
C TRP A 371 -15.35 -8.25 14.78
N LEU A 372 -16.36 -7.64 14.15
CA LEU A 372 -17.26 -8.33 13.22
C LEU A 372 -16.51 -8.82 11.99
N ALA A 373 -15.66 -7.97 11.38
CA ALA A 373 -14.84 -8.34 10.24
C ALA A 373 -13.85 -9.48 10.57
N ASP A 374 -13.22 -9.45 11.76
CA ASP A 374 -12.37 -10.55 12.26
C ASP A 374 -13.17 -11.86 12.28
N GLY A 375 -14.38 -11.84 12.84
CA GLY A 375 -15.23 -13.03 12.92
C GLY A 375 -15.71 -13.57 11.57
N VAL A 376 -16.04 -12.68 10.64
CA VAL A 376 -16.45 -13.05 9.27
C VAL A 376 -15.27 -13.63 8.49
N GLN A 377 -14.10 -12.99 8.54
CA GLN A 377 -12.91 -13.51 7.87
C GLN A 377 -12.49 -14.86 8.47
N ALA A 378 -12.48 -15.00 9.80
CA ALA A 378 -12.18 -16.27 10.45
C ALA A 378 -13.13 -17.40 10.03
N HIS A 379 -14.41 -17.10 9.82
CA HIS A 379 -15.39 -18.07 9.38
C HIS A 379 -15.13 -18.56 7.94
N VAL A 380 -14.82 -17.63 7.02
CA VAL A 380 -14.68 -17.95 5.59
C VAL A 380 -13.27 -18.42 5.23
N ALA A 381 -12.23 -17.79 5.81
CA ALA A 381 -10.83 -18.06 5.50
C ALA A 381 -10.13 -18.95 6.54
N GLY A 382 -10.80 -19.34 7.63
CA GLY A 382 -10.26 -20.19 8.70
C GLY A 382 -9.23 -19.51 9.62
N SER A 383 -8.79 -18.29 9.29
CA SER A 383 -7.89 -17.49 10.11
C SER A 383 -8.14 -15.99 9.89
N VAL A 384 -7.64 -15.17 10.82
CA VAL A 384 -7.70 -13.71 10.71
C VAL A 384 -6.37 -13.21 10.19
N ASP A 385 -6.41 -12.54 9.04
CA ASP A 385 -5.30 -11.78 8.48
C ASP A 385 -5.80 -10.38 8.16
N ARG A 386 -5.64 -9.45 9.11
CA ARG A 386 -6.06 -8.05 9.00
C ARG A 386 -5.33 -7.27 7.91
N MET A 387 -4.22 -7.83 7.41
CA MET A 387 -3.43 -7.25 6.32
C MET A 387 -3.87 -7.77 4.96
N GLY A 388 -4.65 -8.85 4.93
CA GLY A 388 -5.16 -9.49 3.72
C GLY A 388 -6.35 -8.76 3.11
N LYS A 389 -6.50 -8.89 1.78
CA LYS A 389 -7.68 -8.36 1.07
C LYS A 389 -8.98 -9.04 1.50
N SER A 390 -8.93 -10.30 1.93
CA SER A 390 -10.10 -11.02 2.46
C SER A 390 -10.66 -10.37 3.73
N TYR A 391 -9.84 -9.69 4.54
CA TYR A 391 -10.34 -8.91 5.68
C TYR A 391 -11.09 -7.65 5.24
N THR A 392 -10.65 -7.02 4.15
CA THR A 392 -11.33 -5.87 3.56
C THR A 392 -12.72 -6.29 3.04
N GLU A 393 -12.76 -7.44 2.37
CA GLU A 393 -14.00 -8.02 1.84
C GLU A 393 -14.95 -8.43 2.98
N ALA A 394 -14.44 -9.05 4.05
CA ALA A 394 -15.22 -9.35 5.24
C ALA A 394 -15.88 -8.09 5.84
N GLY A 395 -15.14 -6.98 5.92
CA GLY A 395 -15.69 -5.68 6.33
C GLY A 395 -16.75 -5.13 5.37
N ALA A 396 -16.63 -5.38 4.06
CA ALA A 396 -17.61 -4.98 3.07
C ALA A 396 -18.93 -5.78 3.21
N TRP A 397 -18.86 -7.08 3.50
CA TRP A 397 -20.03 -7.90 3.79
C TRP A 397 -20.74 -7.50 5.09
N VAL A 398 -19.98 -7.18 6.14
CA VAL A 398 -20.55 -6.58 7.36
C VAL A 398 -21.32 -5.30 7.02
N LYS A 399 -20.72 -4.39 6.25
CA LYS A 399 -21.38 -3.16 5.80
C LYS A 399 -22.63 -3.42 4.95
N HIS A 400 -22.59 -4.43 4.09
CA HIS A 400 -23.73 -4.82 3.25
C HIS A 400 -24.91 -5.27 4.12
N VAL A 401 -24.69 -6.19 5.05
CA VAL A 401 -25.74 -6.70 5.95
C VAL A 401 -26.33 -5.59 6.81
N ILE A 402 -25.51 -4.69 7.36
CA ILE A 402 -26.00 -3.56 8.14
C ILE A 402 -26.90 -2.64 7.29
N ARG A 403 -26.56 -2.45 6.02
CA ARG A 403 -27.32 -1.57 5.14
C ARG A 403 -28.62 -2.21 4.64
N CYS A 404 -28.59 -3.50 4.34
CA CYS A 404 -29.64 -4.18 3.58
C CYS A 404 -30.55 -5.06 4.44
N GLU A 405 -30.05 -5.61 5.55
CA GLU A 405 -30.72 -6.68 6.30
C GLU A 405 -30.99 -6.31 7.78
N ASP A 406 -29.97 -5.87 8.53
CA ASP A 406 -30.07 -5.61 9.98
C ASP A 406 -29.43 -4.25 10.35
N PRO A 407 -30.14 -3.12 10.12
CA PRO A 407 -29.63 -1.78 10.37
C PRO A 407 -29.46 -1.47 11.85
N TYR A 408 -28.43 -0.69 12.17
CA TYR A 408 -28.21 -0.18 13.52
C TYR A 408 -29.26 0.87 13.86
N LEU A 409 -29.88 0.74 15.04
CA LEU A 409 -30.99 1.60 15.45
C LEU A 409 -30.57 2.57 16.56
N ALA A 410 -31.30 3.69 16.68
CA ALA A 410 -31.05 4.67 17.74
C ALA A 410 -31.23 4.08 19.16
N SER A 411 -32.08 3.05 19.33
CA SER A 411 -32.25 2.36 20.62
C SER A 411 -30.99 1.61 21.08
N MET A 412 -30.03 1.41 20.17
CA MET A 412 -28.74 0.80 20.46
C MET A 412 -27.66 1.86 20.78
N ILE A 413 -28.01 3.14 20.76
CA ILE A 413 -27.13 4.27 21.10
C ILE A 413 -27.38 4.63 22.56
N GLY A 414 -26.46 4.24 23.45
CA GLY A 414 -26.56 4.54 24.87
C GLY A 414 -25.59 3.71 25.70
N ASP A 415 -25.36 4.17 26.93
CA ASP A 415 -24.54 3.46 27.91
C ASP A 415 -25.38 2.66 28.92
N ASP A 416 -26.70 2.66 28.80
CA ASP A 416 -27.59 1.84 29.61
C ASP A 416 -27.53 0.34 29.22
N ASP A 417 -27.94 -0.52 30.15
CA ASP A 417 -27.84 -1.97 29.99
C ASP A 417 -28.76 -2.51 28.88
N GLU A 418 -29.86 -1.82 28.60
CA GLU A 418 -30.80 -2.21 27.55
C GLU A 418 -30.20 -1.95 26.16
N ALA A 419 -29.68 -0.75 25.93
CA ALA A 419 -28.99 -0.36 24.70
C ALA A 419 -27.78 -1.27 24.43
N LYS A 420 -26.97 -1.56 25.45
CA LYS A 420 -25.83 -2.50 25.35
C LYS A 420 -26.28 -3.91 25.00
N THR A 421 -27.36 -4.40 25.60
CA THR A 421 -27.90 -5.73 25.31
C THR A 421 -28.39 -5.81 23.86
N GLN A 422 -29.12 -4.80 23.40
CA GLN A 422 -29.61 -4.71 22.02
C GLN A 422 -28.44 -4.63 21.01
N ALA A 423 -27.44 -3.78 21.28
CA ALA A 423 -26.25 -3.64 20.44
C ALA A 423 -25.44 -4.94 20.35
N ASN A 424 -25.27 -5.67 21.46
CA ASN A 424 -24.58 -6.96 21.46
C ASN A 424 -25.36 -8.05 20.70
N ALA A 425 -26.69 -8.08 20.84
CA ALA A 425 -27.54 -9.01 20.10
C ALA A 425 -27.50 -8.72 18.59
N TRP A 426 -27.57 -7.45 18.21
CA TRP A 426 -27.40 -6.98 16.84
C TRP A 426 -26.04 -7.39 16.25
N ALA A 427 -24.95 -7.14 16.97
CA ALA A 427 -23.60 -7.50 16.51
C ALA A 427 -23.48 -9.01 16.20
N LYS A 428 -24.07 -9.88 17.03
CA LYS A 428 -24.10 -11.33 16.78
C LYS A 428 -24.87 -11.70 15.51
N ARG A 429 -26.03 -11.09 15.27
CA ARG A 429 -26.84 -11.34 14.06
C ARG A 429 -26.11 -10.87 12.81
N VAL A 430 -25.58 -9.64 12.82
CA VAL A 430 -24.81 -9.09 11.70
C VAL A 430 -23.62 -9.96 11.35
N ARG A 431 -22.84 -10.40 12.35
CA ARG A 431 -21.69 -11.28 12.12
C ARG A 431 -22.10 -12.58 11.43
N THR A 432 -23.17 -13.21 11.90
CA THR A 432 -23.65 -14.50 11.41
C THR A 432 -24.12 -14.36 9.97
N ALA A 433 -25.02 -13.41 9.71
CA ALA A 433 -25.52 -13.14 8.37
C ALA A 433 -24.39 -12.74 7.39
N ALA A 434 -23.46 -11.87 7.81
CA ALA A 434 -22.35 -11.47 6.93
C ALA A 434 -21.41 -12.64 6.61
N SER A 435 -21.21 -13.57 7.55
CA SER A 435 -20.42 -14.78 7.32
C SER A 435 -21.10 -15.71 6.32
N GLU A 436 -22.41 -15.93 6.48
CA GLU A 436 -23.22 -16.77 5.59
C GLU A 436 -23.26 -16.18 4.16
N ARG A 437 -23.49 -14.87 4.03
CA ARG A 437 -23.50 -14.19 2.72
C ARG A 437 -22.15 -14.21 2.03
N TYR A 438 -21.08 -14.04 2.79
CA TYR A 438 -19.74 -14.11 2.21
C TYR A 438 -19.40 -15.53 1.76
N ALA A 439 -19.75 -16.55 2.56
CA ALA A 439 -19.59 -17.95 2.16
C ALA A 439 -20.39 -18.29 0.89
N GLU A 440 -21.67 -17.89 0.84
CA GLU A 440 -22.54 -18.05 -0.34
C GLU A 440 -21.94 -17.39 -1.58
N ALA A 441 -21.39 -16.17 -1.45
CA ALA A 441 -20.74 -15.48 -2.56
C ALA A 441 -19.46 -16.20 -3.05
N VAL A 442 -18.72 -16.85 -2.17
CA VAL A 442 -17.55 -17.66 -2.54
C VAL A 442 -17.98 -18.90 -3.34
N GLU A 443 -19.05 -19.57 -2.92
CA GLU A 443 -19.63 -20.70 -3.67
C GLU A 443 -20.11 -20.27 -5.06
N LEU A 444 -20.88 -19.18 -5.15
CA LEU A 444 -21.35 -18.62 -6.43
C LEU A 444 -20.19 -18.20 -7.34
N ALA A 445 -19.11 -17.63 -6.78
CA ALA A 445 -17.93 -17.27 -7.54
C ALA A 445 -17.21 -18.51 -8.11
N ALA A 446 -17.17 -19.61 -7.36
CA ALA A 446 -16.63 -20.88 -7.84
C ALA A 446 -17.45 -21.44 -9.01
N GLU A 447 -18.78 -21.49 -8.87
CA GLU A 447 -19.69 -21.93 -9.95
C GLU A 447 -19.54 -21.08 -11.22
N HIS A 448 -19.46 -19.75 -11.06
CA HIS A 448 -19.29 -18.84 -12.19
C HIS A 448 -17.93 -19.01 -12.89
N ALA A 449 -16.86 -19.26 -12.13
CA ALA A 449 -15.53 -19.50 -12.67
C ALA A 449 -15.50 -20.79 -13.52
N GLU A 450 -16.14 -21.85 -13.06
CA GLU A 450 -16.25 -23.12 -13.79
C GLU A 450 -17.01 -22.93 -15.12
N GLN A 451 -18.11 -22.17 -15.11
CA GLN A 451 -18.89 -21.87 -16.31
C GLN A 451 -18.14 -20.99 -17.33
N THR A 452 -17.30 -20.07 -16.86
CA THR A 452 -16.51 -19.18 -17.75
C THR A 452 -15.27 -19.85 -18.35
N THR A 453 -14.77 -20.93 -17.75
CA THR A 453 -13.66 -21.73 -18.32
C THR A 453 -14.07 -22.66 -19.49
N GLY A 454 -15.35 -22.70 -19.88
CA GLY A 454 -15.86 -23.50 -21.01
C GLY A 454 -15.46 -23.06 -22.43
N ILE A 455 -14.45 -22.20 -22.62
CA ILE A 455 -13.99 -21.73 -23.95
C ILE A 455 -12.57 -22.26 -24.28
N LYS A 456 -12.56 -23.35 -25.06
CA LYS A 456 -11.55 -23.86 -26.01
C LYS A 456 -10.08 -23.42 -25.80
N SER A 457 -9.32 -24.20 -25.03
CA SER A 457 -7.86 -24.27 -25.19
C SER A 457 -7.51 -25.21 -26.36
N HIS A 458 -6.90 -24.66 -27.41
CA HIS A 458 -6.12 -25.44 -28.38
C HIS A 458 -4.85 -25.97 -27.69
N THR A 459 -4.79 -27.28 -27.54
CA THR A 459 -3.55 -28.05 -27.34
C THR A 459 -3.64 -29.27 -28.28
N PRO A 460 -2.56 -29.66 -28.95
CA PRO A 460 -2.62 -30.55 -30.11
C PRO A 460 -3.07 -31.96 -29.70
N ALA A 461 -3.60 -32.68 -30.69
CA ALA A 461 -4.07 -34.05 -30.56
C ALA A 461 -3.10 -34.93 -29.74
N ASP A 462 -3.55 -35.44 -28.59
CA ASP A 462 -3.70 -36.87 -28.36
C ASP A 462 -4.29 -37.19 -26.97
N THR A 463 -5.27 -38.10 -26.97
CA THR A 463 -5.81 -38.87 -25.83
C THR A 463 -6.40 -38.14 -24.61
N ASN A 464 -7.73 -37.95 -24.67
CA ASN A 464 -8.62 -37.80 -23.53
C ASN A 464 -8.48 -39.01 -22.57
N GLN A 465 -7.85 -38.81 -21.43
CA GLN A 465 -8.14 -39.57 -20.22
C GLN A 465 -8.63 -38.55 -19.18
N ASN A 466 -9.85 -38.73 -18.68
CA ASN A 466 -10.34 -38.03 -17.49
C ASN A 466 -9.40 -38.38 -16.33
N VAL A 467 -8.45 -37.50 -16.02
CA VAL A 467 -7.56 -37.67 -14.88
C VAL A 467 -8.36 -37.32 -13.63
N THR A 468 -8.70 -38.33 -12.82
CA THR A 468 -9.30 -38.12 -11.49
C THR A 468 -8.32 -37.34 -10.61
N MET A 469 -8.80 -36.27 -9.96
CA MET A 469 -7.98 -35.48 -9.04
C MET A 469 -8.04 -36.06 -7.63
N PHE A 470 -7.03 -35.80 -6.81
CA PHE A 470 -6.94 -36.28 -5.44
C PHE A 470 -8.14 -35.85 -4.58
N SER A 471 -8.73 -34.67 -4.84
CA SER A 471 -9.98 -34.23 -4.20
C SER A 471 -11.16 -35.17 -4.42
N ASP A 472 -11.19 -35.85 -5.57
CA ASP A 472 -12.33 -36.68 -6.00
C ASP A 472 -12.09 -38.15 -5.65
N ASP A 473 -10.87 -38.49 -5.23
CA ASP A 473 -10.44 -39.84 -4.91
C ASP A 473 -10.55 -40.15 -3.42
N VAL A 474 -11.67 -40.77 -3.04
CA VAL A 474 -11.98 -41.11 -1.63
C VAL A 474 -10.92 -42.04 -1.02
N GLU A 475 -10.37 -42.98 -1.79
CA GLU A 475 -9.41 -43.96 -1.27
C GLU A 475 -8.02 -43.33 -1.06
N ALA A 476 -7.57 -42.49 -1.98
CA ALA A 476 -6.33 -41.74 -1.78
C ALA A 476 -6.40 -40.83 -0.55
N ARG A 477 -7.56 -40.21 -0.28
CA ARG A 477 -7.75 -39.36 0.92
C ARG A 477 -7.64 -40.15 2.22
N LYS A 478 -8.24 -41.34 2.28
CA LYS A 478 -8.10 -42.23 3.45
C LYS A 478 -6.64 -42.60 3.72
N LEU A 479 -5.89 -42.94 2.67
CA LEU A 479 -4.46 -43.28 2.78
C LEU A 479 -3.61 -42.08 3.23
N TRP A 480 -3.97 -40.88 2.79
CA TRP A 480 -3.34 -39.64 3.24
C TRP A 480 -3.62 -39.35 4.72
N ASP A 481 -4.88 -39.50 5.15
CA ASP A 481 -5.26 -39.35 6.56
C ASP A 481 -4.54 -40.38 7.45
N GLU A 482 -4.42 -41.63 6.99
CA GLU A 482 -3.66 -42.69 7.67
C GLU A 482 -2.18 -42.32 7.82
N LEU A 483 -1.55 -41.80 6.76
CA LEU A 483 -0.16 -41.33 6.81
C LEU A 483 0.01 -40.21 7.84
N ILE A 484 -0.90 -39.21 7.84
CA ILE A 484 -0.87 -38.07 8.77
C ILE A 484 -0.94 -38.53 10.23
N VAL A 485 -1.85 -39.46 10.53
CA VAL A 485 -2.00 -40.05 11.87
C VAL A 485 -0.72 -40.81 12.24
N THR A 486 -0.17 -41.60 11.31
CA THR A 486 1.03 -42.41 11.54
C THR A 486 2.27 -41.58 11.87
N ILE A 487 2.41 -40.40 11.25
CA ILE A 487 3.52 -39.47 11.53
C ILE A 487 3.21 -38.43 12.62
N GLY A 488 2.02 -38.48 13.23
CA GLY A 488 1.63 -37.60 14.34
C GLY A 488 1.37 -36.14 13.95
N MET A 489 1.00 -35.86 12.70
CA MET A 489 0.86 -34.50 12.15
C MET A 489 -0.60 -34.02 12.02
N GLU A 490 -1.55 -34.68 12.69
CA GLU A 490 -2.99 -34.37 12.63
C GLU A 490 -3.33 -32.90 12.88
N LYS A 491 -2.58 -32.23 13.76
CA LYS A 491 -2.77 -30.81 14.12
C LYS A 491 -1.91 -29.84 13.29
N HIS A 492 -1.06 -30.38 12.42
CA HIS A 492 -0.04 -29.65 11.69
C HIS A 492 -0.02 -30.03 10.21
N VAL A 493 -1.16 -30.44 9.65
CA VAL A 493 -1.29 -30.87 8.24
C VAL A 493 -0.79 -29.81 7.27
N SER A 494 -1.02 -28.52 7.57
CA SER A 494 -0.52 -27.41 6.75
C SER A 494 1.01 -27.34 6.65
N ASN A 495 1.75 -27.91 7.61
CA ASN A 495 3.21 -27.99 7.55
C ASN A 495 3.70 -28.99 6.49
N LEU A 496 2.82 -29.84 5.95
CA LEU A 496 3.12 -30.75 4.84
C LEU A 496 2.94 -30.08 3.46
N ASN A 497 2.36 -28.88 3.40
CA ASN A 497 2.13 -28.17 2.13
C ASN A 497 3.42 -27.92 1.32
N PRO A 498 4.57 -27.54 1.92
CA PRO A 498 5.83 -27.43 1.18
C PRO A 498 6.24 -28.75 0.53
N ALA A 499 6.12 -29.86 1.25
CA ALA A 499 6.45 -31.20 0.73
C ALA A 499 5.55 -31.58 -0.46
N LEU A 500 4.23 -31.34 -0.36
CA LEU A 500 3.30 -31.58 -1.47
C LEU A 500 3.60 -30.68 -2.68
N THR A 501 3.92 -29.41 -2.44
CA THR A 501 4.29 -28.46 -3.50
C THR A 501 5.59 -28.87 -4.18
N THR A 502 6.59 -29.35 -3.44
CA THR A 502 7.85 -29.87 -4.01
C THR A 502 7.62 -31.12 -4.84
N GLN A 503 6.76 -32.06 -4.39
CA GLN A 503 6.51 -33.32 -5.09
C GLN A 503 5.61 -33.16 -6.32
N PHE A 504 4.56 -32.35 -6.22
CA PHE A 504 3.48 -32.29 -7.23
C PHE A 504 3.34 -30.92 -7.91
N GLY A 505 4.12 -29.91 -7.50
CA GLY A 505 4.00 -28.53 -7.98
C GLY A 505 2.84 -27.74 -7.33
N SER A 506 2.00 -28.38 -6.52
CA SER A 506 0.90 -27.77 -5.76
C SER A 506 0.59 -28.59 -4.52
N HIS A 507 0.06 -27.95 -3.47
CA HIS A 507 -0.49 -28.62 -2.28
C HIS A 507 -2.02 -28.72 -2.30
N LEU A 508 -2.67 -28.18 -3.33
CA LEU A 508 -4.12 -28.19 -3.44
C LEU A 508 -4.58 -29.55 -3.98
N SER A 509 -5.45 -30.24 -3.24
CA SER A 509 -5.93 -31.57 -3.61
C SER A 509 -6.70 -31.62 -4.94
N THR A 510 -7.25 -30.49 -5.37
CA THR A 510 -7.93 -30.33 -6.68
C THR A 510 -6.96 -30.22 -7.86
N GLN A 511 -5.65 -30.10 -7.59
CA GLN A 511 -4.61 -29.91 -8.61
C GLN A 511 -3.60 -31.07 -8.65
N ILE A 512 -3.73 -32.05 -7.75
CA ILE A 512 -2.85 -33.21 -7.70
C ILE A 512 -3.59 -34.39 -8.38
N PRO A 513 -3.06 -34.96 -9.47
CA PRO A 513 -3.62 -36.18 -10.06
C PRO A 513 -3.67 -37.33 -9.05
N ALA A 514 -4.82 -38.00 -8.93
CA ALA A 514 -5.04 -39.04 -7.91
C ALA A 514 -4.05 -40.21 -8.04
N ASP A 515 -3.72 -40.61 -9.26
CA ASP A 515 -2.77 -41.72 -9.50
C ASP A 515 -1.35 -41.36 -9.07
N HIS A 516 -0.92 -40.12 -9.26
CA HIS A 516 0.37 -39.65 -8.77
C HIS A 516 0.40 -39.60 -7.24
N MET A 517 -0.70 -39.17 -6.62
CA MET A 517 -0.83 -39.14 -5.17
C MET A 517 -0.79 -40.56 -4.59
N ARG A 518 -1.52 -41.53 -5.18
CA ARG A 518 -1.48 -42.93 -4.75
C ARG A 518 -0.09 -43.54 -4.84
N ALA A 519 0.63 -43.28 -5.93
CA ALA A 519 2.00 -43.77 -6.11
C ALA A 519 2.92 -43.26 -4.98
N ALA A 520 2.85 -41.97 -4.67
CA ALA A 520 3.63 -41.38 -3.59
C ALA A 520 3.20 -41.88 -2.20
N LEU A 521 1.88 -41.97 -1.94
CA LEU A 521 1.33 -42.50 -0.69
C LEU A 521 1.79 -43.93 -0.41
N SER A 522 1.86 -44.78 -1.44
CA SER A 522 2.38 -46.14 -1.31
C SER A 522 3.83 -46.16 -0.81
N GLU A 523 4.68 -45.28 -1.34
CA GLU A 523 6.07 -45.14 -0.90
C GLU A 523 6.18 -44.56 0.52
N TRP A 524 5.38 -43.54 0.82
CA TRP A 524 5.43 -42.85 2.12
C TRP A 524 4.86 -43.70 3.25
N LEU A 525 3.80 -44.46 3.01
CA LEU A 525 3.25 -45.41 3.99
C LEU A 525 4.21 -46.57 4.25
N ALA A 526 5.02 -46.96 3.27
CA ALA A 526 6.08 -47.95 3.48
C ALA A 526 7.23 -47.42 4.36
N ASN A 527 7.50 -46.10 4.32
CA ASN A 527 8.56 -45.46 5.11
C ASN A 527 8.12 -44.12 5.77
N PRO A 528 7.17 -44.13 6.74
CA PRO A 528 6.53 -42.90 7.21
C PRO A 528 7.50 -41.91 7.89
N GLN A 529 8.50 -42.43 8.62
CA GLN A 529 9.50 -41.60 9.30
C GLN A 529 10.48 -40.95 8.32
N GLN A 530 10.76 -41.59 7.18
CA GLN A 530 11.59 -41.00 6.14
C GLN A 530 10.84 -39.86 5.43
N PHE A 531 9.53 -40.05 5.17
CA PHE A 531 8.67 -38.99 4.68
C PHE A 531 8.61 -37.80 5.65
N LEU A 532 8.43 -38.05 6.96
CA LEU A 532 8.40 -36.98 7.96
C LEU A 532 9.71 -36.17 7.97
N ALA A 533 10.87 -36.83 8.02
CA ALA A 533 12.16 -36.16 8.02
C ALA A 533 12.40 -35.33 6.73
N TRP A 534 11.94 -35.84 5.58
CA TRP A 534 11.97 -35.09 4.33
C TRP A 534 11.03 -33.89 4.35
N ALA A 535 9.79 -34.06 4.82
CA ALA A 535 8.80 -32.99 4.91
C ALA A 535 9.23 -31.88 5.87
N GLU A 536 9.86 -32.21 7.00
CA GLU A 536 10.46 -31.25 7.94
C GLU A 536 11.57 -30.42 7.28
N ASN A 537 12.40 -31.04 6.44
CA ASN A 537 13.44 -30.33 5.70
C ASN A 537 12.85 -29.36 4.66
N GLU A 538 11.82 -29.79 3.91
CA GLU A 538 11.12 -28.91 2.96
C GLU A 538 10.40 -27.75 3.67
N TRP A 539 9.81 -28.01 4.84
CA TRP A 539 9.23 -26.97 5.68
C TRP A 539 10.28 -25.99 6.22
N ALA A 540 11.43 -26.49 6.67
CA ALA A 540 12.53 -25.64 7.13
C ALA A 540 13.06 -24.74 6.00
N LYS A 541 13.18 -25.25 4.76
CA LYS A 541 13.60 -24.46 3.59
C LYS A 541 12.60 -23.36 3.23
N SER A 542 11.31 -23.60 3.38
CA SER A 542 10.30 -22.57 3.07
C SER A 542 10.20 -21.47 4.13
N HIS A 543 10.83 -21.66 5.29
CA HIS A 543 10.83 -20.72 6.43
C HIS A 543 12.22 -20.18 6.78
N ALA A 544 13.26 -20.59 6.04
CA ALA A 544 14.61 -20.02 6.08
C ALA A 544 14.73 -18.87 5.08
#